data_AF-A0A143H8D7-F1
#
_entry.id   AF-A0A143H8D7-F1
#
_cell.length_a   1.000
_cell.length_b   1.000
_cell.length_c   1.000
_cell.angle_alpha   90.00
_cell.angle_beta   90.00
_cell.angle_gamma   90.00
#
_symmetry.space_group_name_H-M   'P 1'
#
loop_
_entity.id
_entity.type
_entity.pdbx_description
1 polymer ?
#
loop_
_entity_poly.entity_id
_entity_poly.type
_entity_poly.pdbx_seq_one_letter_code
_entity_poly.pdbx_strand_id
1 'polypeptide(L)'
;MINMKKAWSVGLAATLLLSQGMTVANAKEHSEKSHGNKTQAHDKNKNKIADKWEKKYKLTGKNIASQDKDKDGLPNIVEYQLHLNPLSADTDKNHVNDGLEDADGDNLSNRAEVELRTNPSNPDSDHDKIKDGAEVDKHGVEYSKKVREFELEIETDDDDFEAEYEYKKGHAKIKVSKKFISKATVEALVKKFEASTELTEEEMQSIIETELHLEGSYDMEAEVEFLNGKEVEFEKQSLDHGDSQADDGGNQNDEDED
;
A
#
# COMPACT_ATOMS: atom_id res chain seq x y z
N MET A 1 -10.23 16.40 -20.09
CA MET A 1 -11.41 16.47 -19.20
C MET A 1 -11.89 15.05 -18.87
N ILE A 2 -11.18 14.39 -17.96
CA ILE A 2 -11.65 13.20 -17.27
C ILE A 2 -11.73 13.61 -15.80
N ASN A 3 -12.93 13.51 -15.23
CA ASN A 3 -13.23 13.83 -13.85
C ASN A 3 -12.61 12.76 -12.94
N MET A 4 -11.54 13.07 -12.22
CA MET A 4 -11.13 12.28 -11.05
C MET A 4 -11.62 12.98 -9.79
N LYS A 5 -12.55 12.30 -9.11
CA LYS A 5 -13.02 12.63 -7.76
C LYS A 5 -12.53 11.50 -6.88
N LYS A 6 -11.45 11.73 -6.14
CA LYS A 6 -11.24 11.09 -4.84
C LYS A 6 -10.59 12.10 -3.92
N ALA A 7 -11.32 12.39 -2.85
CA ALA A 7 -10.77 13.01 -1.66
C ALA A 7 -10.35 11.87 -0.74
N TRP A 8 -9.32 12.08 0.09
CA TRP A 8 -9.22 11.72 1.52
C TRP A 8 -7.97 12.42 2.10
N SER A 9 -8.13 13.43 2.94
CA SER A 9 -8.01 13.38 4.42
C SER A 9 -6.64 12.94 4.96
N VAL A 10 -5.69 13.87 4.92
CA VAL A 10 -4.44 13.83 5.69
C VAL A 10 -4.74 14.06 7.19
N GLY A 11 -4.48 13.04 8.02
CA GLY A 11 -4.70 13.05 9.46
C GLY A 11 -3.44 12.81 10.28
N LEU A 12 -2.76 13.92 10.64
CA LEU A 12 -1.96 14.21 11.84
C LEU A 12 -1.18 13.10 12.61
N ALA A 13 0.15 13.21 12.50
CA ALA A 13 1.15 13.42 13.56
C ALA A 13 1.19 12.52 14.82
N ALA A 14 2.36 11.91 15.07
CA ALA A 14 2.81 11.56 16.41
C ALA A 14 4.31 11.86 16.61
N THR A 15 4.58 12.83 17.49
CA THR A 15 5.89 13.23 17.99
C THR A 15 6.51 12.15 18.87
N LEU A 16 7.74 11.72 18.56
CA LEU A 16 8.52 10.82 19.42
C LEU A 16 9.03 11.56 20.67
N LEU A 17 8.63 11.09 21.86
CA LEU A 17 9.33 11.36 23.11
C LEU A 17 10.37 10.27 23.36
N LEU A 18 11.64 10.68 23.38
CA LEU A 18 12.77 9.86 23.83
C LEU A 18 12.69 9.64 25.35
N SER A 19 12.70 8.38 25.79
CA SER A 19 13.20 8.03 27.13
C SER A 19 14.07 6.78 27.05
N GLN A 20 15.33 6.92 27.46
CA GLN A 20 16.28 5.82 27.62
C GLN A 20 16.21 5.27 29.05
N GLY A 21 16.39 3.95 29.20
CA GLY A 21 16.80 3.34 30.47
C GLY A 21 16.60 1.82 30.58
N MET A 22 17.69 1.05 30.39
CA MET A 22 18.21 -0.09 31.19
C MET A 22 17.22 -1.11 31.82
N THR A 23 17.36 -2.45 31.89
CA THR A 23 18.40 -3.47 31.63
C THR A 23 17.76 -4.88 31.81
N VAL A 24 18.28 -5.84 31.04
CA VAL A 24 18.41 -7.32 31.20
C VAL A 24 17.74 -8.06 32.39
N ALA A 25 16.98 -9.12 32.09
CA ALA A 25 16.97 -10.35 32.89
C ALA A 25 16.53 -11.60 32.08
N ASN A 26 17.34 -12.64 32.22
CA ASN A 26 17.25 -13.99 31.66
C ASN A 26 16.33 -14.87 32.54
N ALA A 27 15.35 -15.58 31.96
CA ALA A 27 14.62 -16.64 32.69
C ALA A 27 14.03 -17.70 31.76
N LYS A 28 14.71 -18.85 31.71
CA LYS A 28 14.21 -20.24 31.64
C LYS A 28 12.83 -20.50 31.03
N GLU A 29 12.89 -21.06 29.82
CA GLU A 29 12.26 -22.32 29.39
C GLU A 29 11.23 -22.91 30.38
N HIS A 30 9.95 -22.77 30.03
CA HIS A 30 8.88 -23.66 30.50
C HIS A 30 8.08 -24.11 29.28
N SER A 31 8.25 -25.39 28.93
CA SER A 31 7.42 -26.08 27.95
C SER A 31 6.00 -26.23 28.51
N GLU A 32 5.05 -25.41 28.05
CA GLU A 32 3.64 -25.64 28.30
C GLU A 32 3.03 -26.48 27.19
N LYS A 33 2.84 -27.77 27.47
CA LYS A 33 1.95 -28.64 26.70
C LYS A 33 0.52 -28.15 26.87
N SER A 34 0.05 -27.34 25.93
CA SER A 34 -1.37 -27.00 25.79
C SER A 34 -2.19 -28.27 25.51
N HIS A 35 -2.85 -28.78 26.55
CA HIS A 35 -3.96 -29.71 26.42
C HIS A 35 -5.22 -28.91 26.07
N GLY A 36 -5.31 -28.48 24.81
CA GLY A 36 -6.54 -27.90 24.27
C GLY A 36 -7.58 -28.99 24.05
N ASN A 37 -8.60 -29.04 24.90
CA ASN A 37 -9.82 -29.81 24.69
C ASN A 37 -10.54 -29.32 23.42
N LYS A 38 -10.17 -29.87 22.25
CA LYS A 38 -10.81 -29.55 20.96
C LYS A 38 -12.20 -30.17 20.92
N THR A 39 -13.22 -29.45 21.38
CA THR A 39 -14.53 -29.55 20.72
C THR A 39 -14.31 -29.06 19.29
N GLN A 40 -14.06 -29.97 18.37
CA GLN A 40 -13.93 -29.66 16.95
C GLN A 40 -15.18 -28.91 16.52
N ALA A 41 -15.01 -27.64 16.15
CA ALA A 41 -16.13 -26.82 15.72
C ALA A 41 -16.78 -27.50 14.51
N HIS A 42 -18.11 -27.60 14.53
CA HIS A 42 -18.86 -28.24 13.46
C HIS A 42 -18.71 -27.42 12.18
N ASP A 43 -18.12 -28.03 11.15
CA ASP A 43 -17.98 -27.50 9.79
C ASP A 43 -18.62 -28.53 8.85
N LYS A 44 -19.86 -28.26 8.43
CA LYS A 44 -20.66 -29.20 7.64
C LYS A 44 -20.25 -29.21 6.18
N ASN A 45 -19.92 -28.04 5.64
CA ASN A 45 -19.60 -27.86 4.24
C ASN A 45 -18.10 -28.13 3.94
N LYS A 46 -17.30 -28.36 4.99
CA LYS A 46 -15.86 -28.67 4.97
C LYS A 46 -15.05 -27.57 4.30
N ASN A 47 -15.47 -26.31 4.46
CA ASN A 47 -14.78 -25.16 3.89
C ASN A 47 -13.74 -24.54 4.85
N LYS A 48 -13.49 -25.19 6.00
CA LYS A 48 -12.57 -24.77 7.07
C LYS A 48 -13.07 -23.60 7.92
N ILE A 49 -14.31 -23.17 7.74
CA ILE A 49 -14.99 -22.18 8.60
C ILE A 49 -16.04 -22.93 9.42
N ALA A 50 -16.08 -22.66 10.72
CA ALA A 50 -17.11 -23.25 11.57
C ALA A 50 -18.51 -22.73 11.20
N ASP A 51 -19.49 -23.62 11.10
CA ASP A 51 -20.90 -23.29 10.81
C ASP A 51 -21.46 -22.22 11.78
N LYS A 52 -20.97 -22.23 13.03
CA LYS A 52 -21.37 -21.25 14.05
C LYS A 52 -20.90 -19.84 13.70
N TRP A 53 -19.69 -19.70 13.16
CA TRP A 53 -19.14 -18.43 12.72
C TRP A 53 -19.87 -17.95 11.46
N GLU A 54 -20.08 -18.85 10.48
CA GLU A 54 -20.88 -18.54 9.28
C GLU A 54 -22.28 -18.04 9.68
N LYS A 55 -22.94 -18.72 10.63
CA LYS A 55 -24.25 -18.33 11.15
C LYS A 55 -24.22 -16.98 11.89
N LYS A 56 -23.16 -16.69 12.67
CA LYS A 56 -23.01 -15.42 13.40
C LYS A 56 -23.05 -14.24 12.43
N TYR A 57 -22.35 -14.35 11.31
CA TYR A 57 -22.25 -13.31 10.28
C TYR A 57 -23.25 -13.48 9.13
N LYS A 58 -24.20 -14.42 9.25
CA LYS A 58 -25.23 -14.70 8.24
C LYS A 58 -24.65 -15.00 6.85
N LEU A 59 -23.47 -15.61 6.84
CA LEU A 59 -22.75 -16.00 5.64
C LEU A 59 -23.33 -17.31 5.10
N THR A 60 -23.62 -17.36 3.81
CA THR A 60 -24.22 -18.53 3.16
C THR A 60 -23.64 -18.72 1.75
N GLY A 61 -23.55 -19.98 1.31
CA GLY A 61 -23.11 -20.33 -0.05
C GLY A 61 -21.91 -21.29 -0.06
N LYS A 62 -21.69 -21.93 -1.21
CA LYS A 62 -20.67 -22.98 -1.38
C LYS A 62 -19.23 -22.44 -1.37
N ASN A 63 -19.03 -21.20 -1.80
CA ASN A 63 -17.70 -20.58 -1.95
C ASN A 63 -17.49 -19.46 -0.94
N ILE A 64 -18.15 -19.52 0.22
CA ILE A 64 -18.14 -18.43 1.18
C ILE A 64 -16.75 -18.19 1.76
N ALA A 65 -15.98 -19.25 1.99
CA ALA A 65 -14.61 -19.16 2.49
C ALA A 65 -13.67 -18.33 1.60
N SER A 66 -13.86 -18.33 0.28
CA SER A 66 -13.04 -17.58 -0.66
C SER A 66 -13.65 -16.23 -1.07
N GLN A 67 -14.76 -15.83 -0.45
CA GLN A 67 -15.34 -14.50 -0.67
C GLN A 67 -14.71 -13.53 0.29
N ASP A 68 -14.47 -12.33 -0.19
CA ASP A 68 -14.13 -11.15 0.59
C ASP A 68 -15.42 -10.30 0.64
N LYS A 69 -15.97 -10.11 1.84
CA LYS A 69 -17.35 -9.65 2.04
C LYS A 69 -17.46 -8.15 2.21
N ASP A 70 -16.54 -7.56 2.94
CA ASP A 70 -16.39 -6.13 3.18
C ASP A 70 -15.40 -5.46 2.24
N LYS A 71 -14.65 -6.24 1.45
CA LYS A 71 -13.76 -5.79 0.37
C LYS A 71 -12.51 -5.09 0.88
N ASP A 72 -11.98 -5.57 1.99
CA ASP A 72 -10.72 -5.11 2.57
C ASP A 72 -9.49 -5.82 1.98
N GLY A 73 -9.71 -6.88 1.18
CA GLY A 73 -8.67 -7.71 0.58
C GLY A 73 -8.48 -9.07 1.27
N LEU A 74 -9.19 -9.37 2.36
CA LEU A 74 -9.13 -10.65 3.04
C LEU A 74 -10.31 -11.55 2.67
N PRO A 75 -10.07 -12.81 2.27
CA PRO A 75 -11.15 -13.77 2.15
C PRO A 75 -11.64 -14.19 3.55
N ASN A 76 -12.94 -14.46 3.68
CA ASN A 76 -13.60 -14.85 4.95
C ASN A 76 -12.87 -15.97 5.72
N ILE A 77 -12.15 -16.85 5.02
CA ILE A 77 -11.36 -17.90 5.68
C ILE A 77 -10.18 -17.33 6.47
N VAL A 78 -9.50 -16.32 5.94
CA VAL A 78 -8.38 -15.64 6.60
C VAL A 78 -8.91 -14.84 7.78
N GLU A 79 -10.00 -14.10 7.59
CA GLU A 79 -10.67 -13.40 8.69
C GLU A 79 -11.11 -14.34 9.81
N TYR A 80 -11.62 -15.54 9.46
CA TYR A 80 -11.92 -16.56 10.45
C TYR A 80 -10.68 -17.03 11.22
N GLN A 81 -9.52 -17.15 10.56
CA GLN A 81 -8.25 -17.54 11.19
C GLN A 81 -7.70 -16.44 12.11
N LEU A 82 -7.83 -15.18 11.70
CA LEU A 82 -7.39 -14.00 12.45
C LEU A 82 -8.40 -13.53 13.51
N HIS A 83 -9.57 -14.16 13.59
CA HIS A 83 -10.67 -13.79 14.50
C HIS A 83 -11.28 -12.40 14.23
N LEU A 84 -11.24 -11.97 12.97
CA LEU A 84 -11.75 -10.70 12.47
C LEU A 84 -13.25 -10.78 12.14
N ASN A 85 -13.83 -9.65 11.73
CA ASN A 85 -15.23 -9.50 11.38
C ASN A 85 -15.43 -9.38 9.85
N PRO A 86 -15.99 -10.42 9.19
CA PRO A 86 -16.18 -10.51 7.72
C PRO A 86 -17.24 -9.59 7.13
N LEU A 87 -17.61 -8.55 7.85
CA LEU A 87 -18.58 -7.55 7.43
C LEU A 87 -18.09 -6.13 7.79
N SER A 88 -16.82 -5.99 8.18
CA SER A 88 -16.21 -4.76 8.65
C SER A 88 -14.77 -4.73 8.17
N ALA A 89 -14.51 -3.91 7.15
CA ALA A 89 -13.16 -3.77 6.59
C ALA A 89 -12.10 -3.33 7.60
N ASP A 90 -12.52 -2.77 8.73
CA ASP A 90 -11.70 -2.39 9.88
C ASP A 90 -12.44 -2.93 11.13
N THR A 91 -11.97 -4.03 11.70
CA THR A 91 -12.63 -4.74 12.80
C THR A 91 -12.48 -4.02 14.13
N ASP A 92 -11.30 -3.46 14.40
CA ASP A 92 -10.95 -2.84 15.68
C ASP A 92 -11.22 -1.32 15.72
N LYS A 93 -11.50 -0.72 14.56
CA LYS A 93 -11.79 0.70 14.32
C LYS A 93 -10.60 1.61 14.53
N ASN A 94 -9.42 1.14 14.17
CA ASN A 94 -8.18 1.91 14.26
C ASN A 94 -7.91 2.79 13.02
N HIS A 95 -8.81 2.78 12.02
CA HIS A 95 -8.70 3.46 10.73
C HIS A 95 -7.73 2.83 9.73
N VAL A 96 -7.26 1.63 10.02
CA VAL A 96 -6.53 0.76 9.09
C VAL A 96 -7.44 -0.40 8.75
N ASN A 97 -7.55 -0.73 7.46
CA ASN A 97 -8.32 -1.90 7.08
C ASN A 97 -7.61 -3.17 7.57
N ASP A 98 -8.36 -4.17 8.00
CA ASP A 98 -7.90 -5.50 8.43
C ASP A 98 -6.91 -6.12 7.42
N GLY A 99 -7.19 -6.01 6.12
CA GLY A 99 -6.28 -6.45 5.06
C GLY A 99 -4.94 -5.71 4.97
N LEU A 100 -4.85 -4.49 5.49
CA LEU A 100 -3.62 -3.68 5.57
C LEU A 100 -2.87 -3.84 6.90
N GLU A 101 -3.48 -4.47 7.90
CA GLU A 101 -2.79 -4.77 9.16
C GLU A 101 -1.72 -5.86 8.99
N ASP A 102 -0.77 -5.90 9.93
CA ASP A 102 0.27 -6.94 10.04
C ASP A 102 0.00 -7.72 11.34
N ALA A 103 -0.77 -8.81 11.23
CA ALA A 103 -1.28 -9.50 12.41
C ALA A 103 -0.22 -10.33 13.15
N ASP A 104 0.90 -10.70 12.51
CA ASP A 104 1.95 -11.51 13.09
C ASP A 104 3.30 -10.80 13.29
N GLY A 105 3.42 -9.56 12.81
CA GLY A 105 4.51 -8.64 13.10
C GLY A 105 5.77 -8.94 12.31
N ASP A 106 5.62 -9.28 11.03
CA ASP A 106 6.71 -9.67 10.14
C ASP A 106 7.04 -8.65 9.05
N ASN A 107 6.29 -7.53 9.02
CA ASN A 107 6.31 -6.45 8.04
C ASN A 107 5.70 -6.78 6.67
N LEU A 108 4.78 -7.75 6.59
CA LEU A 108 3.82 -7.87 5.49
C LEU A 108 2.42 -7.53 5.96
N SER A 109 1.62 -6.97 5.04
CA SER A 109 0.19 -6.84 5.29
C SER A 109 -0.49 -8.20 5.15
N ASN A 110 -1.56 -8.43 5.92
CA ASN A 110 -2.37 -9.64 5.87
C ASN A 110 -2.82 -9.95 4.42
N ARG A 111 -3.17 -8.92 3.64
CA ARG A 111 -3.54 -9.07 2.21
C ARG A 111 -2.36 -9.50 1.35
N ALA A 112 -1.17 -8.93 1.54
CA ALA A 112 0.02 -9.32 0.79
C ALA A 112 0.39 -10.79 1.06
N GLU A 113 0.27 -11.24 2.30
CA GLU A 113 0.49 -12.63 2.65
C GLU A 113 -0.51 -13.58 1.97
N VAL A 114 -1.78 -13.19 1.87
CA VAL A 114 -2.77 -13.94 1.08
C VAL A 114 -2.38 -14.01 -0.40
N GLU A 115 -1.84 -12.92 -0.97
CA GLU A 115 -1.37 -12.86 -2.35
C GLU A 115 -0.12 -13.73 -2.58
N LEU A 116 0.80 -13.76 -1.62
CA LEU A 116 2.04 -14.54 -1.62
C LEU A 116 1.83 -16.02 -1.22
N ARG A 117 0.68 -16.34 -0.61
CA ARG A 117 0.32 -17.64 -0.03
C ARG A 117 1.15 -18.02 1.20
N THR A 118 1.56 -17.02 1.96
CA THR A 118 2.05 -17.16 3.32
C THR A 118 0.86 -17.15 4.29
N ASN A 119 1.11 -17.23 5.59
CA ASN A 119 0.10 -17.39 6.63
C ASN A 119 0.07 -16.16 7.54
N PRO A 120 -0.99 -15.32 7.45
CA PRO A 120 -1.12 -14.08 8.23
C PRO A 120 -1.14 -14.16 9.76
N SER A 121 -0.96 -15.36 10.31
CA SER A 121 -0.94 -15.62 11.74
C SER A 121 0.37 -16.25 12.19
N ASN A 122 1.37 -16.31 11.30
CA ASN A 122 2.62 -16.99 11.54
C ASN A 122 3.76 -16.33 10.73
N PRO A 123 4.68 -15.61 11.41
CA PRO A 123 5.62 -14.72 10.74
C PRO A 123 6.74 -15.44 9.96
N ASP A 124 6.70 -16.76 9.87
CA ASP A 124 7.67 -17.66 9.21
C ASP A 124 6.89 -18.89 8.74
N SER A 125 6.23 -18.76 7.59
CA SER A 125 5.24 -19.71 7.09
C SER A 125 5.81 -21.08 6.76
N ASP A 126 7.02 -21.12 6.23
CA ASP A 126 7.69 -22.35 5.81
C ASP A 126 8.65 -22.94 6.87
N HIS A 127 8.83 -22.21 7.97
CA HIS A 127 9.61 -22.59 9.16
C HIS A 127 11.11 -22.72 8.86
N ASP A 128 11.64 -21.92 7.94
CA ASP A 128 13.06 -21.89 7.58
C ASP A 128 13.90 -20.94 8.46
N LYS A 129 13.24 -20.18 9.35
CA LYS A 129 13.78 -19.16 10.28
C LYS A 129 14.02 -17.79 9.66
N ILE A 130 13.57 -17.56 8.43
CA ILE A 130 13.46 -16.25 7.81
C ILE A 130 11.99 -15.85 7.94
N LYS A 131 11.75 -14.59 8.31
CA LYS A 131 10.38 -14.08 8.36
C LYS A 131 9.83 -13.92 6.95
N ASP A 132 8.54 -14.13 6.72
CA ASP A 132 7.96 -14.03 5.37
C ASP A 132 8.24 -12.65 4.75
N GLY A 133 8.11 -11.57 5.53
CA GLY A 133 8.45 -10.20 5.10
C GLY A 133 9.93 -9.95 4.81
N ALA A 134 10.83 -10.79 5.32
CA ALA A 134 12.26 -10.76 5.06
C ALA A 134 12.70 -11.79 4.00
N GLU A 135 11.80 -12.64 3.52
CA GLU A 135 12.07 -13.51 2.37
C GLU A 135 12.26 -12.68 1.10
N VAL A 136 13.04 -13.21 0.16
CA VAL A 136 13.38 -12.53 -1.08
C VAL A 136 12.80 -13.22 -2.30
N ASP A 137 12.38 -12.42 -3.28
CA ASP A 137 11.98 -12.94 -4.58
C ASP A 137 13.19 -13.47 -5.39
N LYS A 138 12.93 -13.98 -6.59
CA LYS A 138 13.97 -14.48 -7.51
C LYS A 138 14.99 -13.42 -7.96
N HIS A 139 14.74 -12.14 -7.69
CA HIS A 139 15.60 -11.01 -7.98
C HIS A 139 16.34 -10.49 -6.74
N GLY A 140 16.12 -11.09 -5.56
CA GLY A 140 16.77 -10.70 -4.32
C GLY A 140 16.09 -9.53 -3.60
N VAL A 141 14.83 -9.22 -3.94
CA VAL A 141 14.06 -8.16 -3.30
C VAL A 141 13.25 -8.74 -2.15
N GLU A 142 13.43 -8.20 -0.95
CA GLU A 142 12.64 -8.56 0.23
C GLU A 142 11.15 -8.26 -0.01
N TYR A 143 10.25 -9.17 0.40
CA TYR A 143 8.82 -8.98 0.16
C TYR A 143 8.26 -7.73 0.84
N SER A 144 8.72 -7.38 2.03
CA SER A 144 8.32 -6.14 2.73
C SER A 144 8.70 -4.85 1.99
N LYS A 145 9.66 -4.91 1.05
CA LYS A 145 10.12 -3.78 0.21
C LYS A 145 9.58 -3.83 -1.20
N LYS A 146 8.82 -4.87 -1.55
CA LYS A 146 8.31 -5.07 -2.91
C LYS A 146 7.24 -4.04 -3.22
N VAL A 147 7.37 -3.35 -4.35
CA VAL A 147 6.30 -2.47 -4.84
C VAL A 147 5.15 -3.33 -5.32
N ARG A 148 3.96 -3.07 -4.78
CA ARG A 148 2.70 -3.70 -5.14
C ARG A 148 2.07 -2.96 -6.31
N GLU A 149 1.88 -1.66 -6.18
CA GLU A 149 1.29 -0.78 -7.20
C GLU A 149 2.14 0.49 -7.31
N PHE A 150 2.30 1.00 -8.53
CA PHE A 150 2.92 2.30 -8.79
C PHE A 150 2.21 2.97 -9.96
N GLU A 151 1.67 4.14 -9.70
CA GLU A 151 1.03 5.01 -10.68
C GLU A 151 1.83 6.31 -10.79
N LEU A 152 2.01 6.78 -12.01
CA LEU A 152 2.73 8.01 -12.31
C LEU A 152 2.02 8.74 -13.44
N GLU A 153 1.65 9.97 -13.19
CA GLU A 153 1.16 10.92 -14.19
C GLU A 153 2.06 12.15 -14.18
N ILE A 154 2.51 12.56 -15.36
CA ILE A 154 3.29 13.79 -15.51
C ILE A 154 2.78 14.53 -16.73
N GLU A 155 2.53 15.83 -16.55
CA GLU A 155 2.13 16.76 -17.60
C GLU A 155 3.29 17.73 -17.86
N THR A 156 3.60 17.97 -19.12
CA THR A 156 4.59 18.98 -19.56
C THR A 156 3.98 19.83 -20.66
N ASP A 157 4.62 20.93 -21.01
CA ASP A 157 4.14 21.83 -22.08
C ASP A 157 3.96 21.11 -23.44
N ASP A 158 4.80 20.10 -23.71
CA ASP A 158 4.84 19.41 -25.00
C ASP A 158 4.11 18.05 -24.98
N ASP A 159 4.06 17.37 -23.83
CA ASP A 159 3.57 15.98 -23.71
C ASP A 159 3.17 15.61 -22.28
N ASP A 160 2.06 14.87 -22.15
CA ASP A 160 1.70 14.16 -20.92
C ASP A 160 2.08 12.68 -20.97
N PHE A 161 2.38 12.07 -19.84
CA PHE A 161 2.75 10.67 -19.75
C PHE A 161 2.20 10.03 -18.50
N GLU A 162 1.72 8.80 -18.69
CA GLU A 162 1.11 7.98 -17.65
C GLU A 162 1.78 6.61 -17.66
N ALA A 163 2.13 6.12 -16.48
CA ALA A 163 2.65 4.78 -16.27
C ALA A 163 1.93 4.10 -15.10
N GLU A 164 1.57 2.84 -15.31
CA GLU A 164 1.02 1.97 -14.27
C GLU A 164 1.90 0.73 -14.14
N TYR A 165 2.24 0.36 -12.91
CA TYR A 165 2.87 -0.89 -12.54
C TYR A 165 1.98 -1.61 -11.50
N GLU A 166 1.72 -2.90 -11.72
CA GLU A 166 1.00 -3.77 -10.77
C GLU A 166 1.77 -5.09 -10.60
N TYR A 167 2.16 -5.42 -9.38
CA TYR A 167 2.70 -6.72 -8.99
C TYR A 167 1.60 -7.58 -8.38
N LYS A 168 1.30 -8.72 -9.02
CA LYS A 168 0.23 -9.61 -8.58
C LYS A 168 0.53 -11.05 -8.93
N LYS A 169 0.30 -11.97 -7.98
CA LYS A 169 0.49 -13.42 -8.17
C LYS A 169 1.87 -13.78 -8.75
N GLY A 170 2.93 -13.10 -8.30
CA GLY A 170 4.31 -13.37 -8.73
C GLY A 170 4.72 -12.76 -10.08
N HIS A 171 3.89 -11.87 -10.65
CA HIS A 171 4.15 -11.24 -11.94
C HIS A 171 3.90 -9.73 -11.89
N ALA A 172 4.84 -8.97 -12.45
CA ALA A 172 4.68 -7.54 -12.70
C ALA A 172 4.00 -7.30 -14.04
N LYS A 173 3.08 -6.35 -14.09
CA LYS A 173 2.41 -5.86 -15.28
C LYS A 173 2.68 -4.36 -15.38
N ILE A 174 3.14 -3.93 -16.55
CA ILE A 174 3.45 -2.53 -16.82
C ILE A 174 2.64 -2.04 -18.00
N LYS A 175 1.94 -0.91 -17.82
CA LYS A 175 1.28 -0.14 -18.87
C LYS A 175 1.92 1.25 -18.94
N VAL A 176 2.00 1.79 -20.14
CA VAL A 176 2.51 3.13 -20.42
C VAL A 176 1.66 3.74 -21.53
N SER A 177 1.30 5.01 -21.41
CA SER A 177 0.36 5.66 -22.35
C SER A 177 1.03 6.19 -23.63
N LYS A 178 2.31 6.60 -23.58
CA LYS A 178 3.00 7.28 -24.70
C LYS A 178 4.44 6.81 -24.95
N LYS A 179 5.06 7.38 -25.99
CA LYS A 179 6.33 6.95 -26.63
C LYS A 179 7.59 7.29 -25.82
N PHE A 180 7.51 8.20 -24.85
CA PHE A 180 8.67 8.75 -24.13
C PHE A 180 9.09 7.92 -22.92
N ILE A 181 8.15 7.26 -22.23
CA ILE A 181 8.45 6.29 -21.17
C ILE A 181 8.38 4.88 -21.71
N SER A 182 9.46 4.12 -21.47
CA SER A 182 9.50 2.70 -21.79
C SER A 182 9.10 1.88 -20.57
N LYS A 183 8.60 0.65 -20.80
CA LYS A 183 8.39 -0.31 -19.70
C LYS A 183 9.66 -0.58 -18.90
N ALA A 184 10.82 -0.52 -19.54
CA ALA A 184 12.11 -0.72 -18.89
C ALA A 184 12.45 0.45 -17.95
N THR A 185 12.03 1.67 -18.29
CA THR A 185 12.18 2.86 -17.45
C THR A 185 11.33 2.73 -16.18
N VAL A 186 10.06 2.32 -16.33
CA VAL A 186 9.17 2.05 -15.17
C VAL A 186 9.74 0.93 -14.30
N GLU A 187 10.25 -0.15 -14.91
CA GLU A 187 10.89 -1.24 -14.17
C GLU A 187 12.16 -0.77 -13.43
N ALA A 188 12.93 0.15 -14.00
CA ALA A 188 14.11 0.73 -13.37
C ALA A 188 13.74 1.63 -12.18
N LEU A 189 12.69 2.43 -12.30
CA LEU A 189 12.13 3.23 -11.19
C LEU A 189 11.72 2.32 -10.03
N VAL A 190 10.89 1.31 -10.29
CA VAL A 190 10.44 0.34 -9.28
C VAL A 190 11.62 -0.33 -8.59
N LYS A 191 12.64 -0.77 -9.35
CA LYS A 191 13.85 -1.36 -8.75
C LYS A 191 14.61 -0.42 -7.82
N LYS A 192 14.61 0.89 -8.10
CA LYS A 192 15.22 1.89 -7.20
C LYS A 192 14.37 2.08 -5.96
N PHE A 193 13.05 2.04 -6.09
CA PHE A 193 12.14 2.08 -4.96
C PHE A 193 12.36 0.89 -4.02
N GLU A 194 12.40 -0.32 -4.58
CA GLU A 194 12.62 -1.58 -3.85
C GLU A 194 14.01 -1.71 -3.21
N ALA A 195 15.00 -0.93 -3.65
CA ALA A 195 16.37 -0.97 -3.14
C ALA A 195 16.60 -0.11 -1.91
N SER A 196 15.69 0.82 -1.60
CA SER A 196 15.83 1.73 -0.48
C SER A 196 15.04 1.24 0.74
N THR A 197 15.53 1.56 1.94
CA THR A 197 14.95 1.08 3.19
C THR A 197 13.82 1.95 3.73
N GLU A 198 13.83 3.25 3.40
CA GLU A 198 12.79 4.21 3.81
C GLU A 198 12.82 5.39 2.84
N LEU A 199 12.10 5.29 1.73
CA LEU A 199 11.99 6.43 0.81
C LEU A 199 10.99 7.45 1.33
N THR A 200 11.44 8.70 1.43
CA THR A 200 10.53 9.83 1.59
C THR A 200 9.92 10.23 0.25
N GLU A 201 8.86 11.03 0.29
CA GLU A 201 8.25 11.64 -0.90
C GLU A 201 9.32 12.36 -1.75
N GLU A 202 10.21 13.14 -1.12
CA GLU A 202 11.24 13.91 -1.81
C GLU A 202 12.31 13.01 -2.46
N GLU A 203 12.65 11.89 -1.82
CA GLU A 203 13.60 10.93 -2.40
C GLU A 203 13.01 10.21 -3.61
N MET A 204 11.72 9.83 -3.56
CA MET A 204 11.05 9.22 -4.71
C MET A 204 10.86 10.20 -5.85
N GLN A 205 10.44 11.43 -5.55
CA GLN A 205 10.36 12.50 -6.53
C GLN A 205 11.72 12.70 -7.20
N SER A 206 12.81 12.79 -6.42
CA SER A 206 14.17 12.97 -6.96
C SER A 206 14.61 11.79 -7.84
N ILE A 207 14.26 10.55 -7.47
CA ILE A 207 14.50 9.36 -8.29
C ILE A 207 13.78 9.47 -9.64
N ILE A 208 12.51 9.86 -9.64
CA ILE A 208 11.70 10.02 -10.85
C ILE A 208 12.29 11.11 -11.74
N GLU A 209 12.52 12.31 -11.20
CA GLU A 209 13.10 13.44 -11.93
C GLU A 209 14.44 13.05 -12.58
N THR A 210 15.30 12.34 -11.84
CA THR A 210 16.62 11.92 -12.32
C THR A 210 16.53 10.86 -13.42
N GLU A 211 15.68 9.83 -13.25
CA GLU A 211 15.58 8.71 -14.18
C GLU A 211 14.86 9.08 -15.48
N LEU A 212 13.91 10.01 -15.40
CA LEU A 212 13.17 10.52 -16.55
C LEU A 212 13.82 11.72 -17.21
N HIS A 213 14.89 12.26 -16.61
CA HIS A 213 15.56 13.47 -17.07
C HIS A 213 14.58 14.64 -17.21
N LEU A 214 13.73 14.85 -16.20
CA LEU A 214 12.76 15.94 -16.22
C LEU A 214 13.48 17.27 -16.07
N GLU A 215 13.36 18.11 -17.09
CA GLU A 215 13.90 19.47 -17.12
C GLU A 215 12.77 20.45 -17.43
N GLY A 216 12.85 21.67 -16.89
CA GLY A 216 11.85 22.71 -17.15
C GLY A 216 10.59 22.59 -16.29
N SER A 217 9.46 23.00 -16.86
CA SER A 217 8.15 23.07 -16.20
C SER A 217 7.40 21.75 -16.40
N TYR A 218 6.91 21.16 -15.31
CA TYR A 218 6.09 19.95 -15.34
C TYR A 218 5.25 19.85 -14.08
N ASP A 219 4.11 19.21 -14.22
CA ASP A 219 3.26 18.78 -13.12
C ASP A 219 3.43 17.26 -12.98
N MET A 220 3.50 16.75 -11.75
CA MET A 220 3.71 15.33 -11.46
C MET A 220 2.77 14.89 -10.34
N GLU A 221 2.14 13.75 -10.53
CA GLU A 221 1.41 13.01 -9.50
C GLU A 221 1.95 11.57 -9.49
N ALA A 222 2.29 11.06 -8.32
CA ALA A 222 2.79 9.70 -8.17
C ALA A 222 2.25 9.06 -6.89
N GLU A 223 1.86 7.80 -7.01
CA GLU A 223 1.41 6.95 -5.91
C GLU A 223 2.21 5.64 -5.94
N VAL A 224 2.82 5.27 -4.81
CA VAL A 224 3.57 4.01 -4.66
C VAL A 224 3.04 3.25 -3.46
N GLU A 225 2.50 2.06 -3.69
CA GLU A 225 2.06 1.13 -2.64
C GLU A 225 3.02 -0.06 -2.56
N PHE A 226 3.45 -0.41 -1.35
CA PHE A 226 4.32 -1.56 -1.07
C PHE A 226 3.50 -2.76 -0.53
N LEU A 227 4.02 -3.99 -0.63
CA LEU A 227 3.36 -5.18 -0.08
C LEU A 227 3.17 -5.12 1.44
N ASN A 228 4.00 -4.37 2.16
CA ASN A 228 3.81 -4.12 3.59
C ASN A 228 2.65 -3.15 3.90
N GLY A 229 1.93 -2.65 2.88
CA GLY A 229 0.83 -1.70 3.04
C GLY A 229 1.26 -0.24 3.19
N LYS A 230 2.57 0.06 3.16
CA LYS A 230 3.04 1.45 3.11
C LYS A 230 2.65 2.05 1.77
N GLU A 231 2.08 3.24 1.82
CA GLU A 231 1.71 4.06 0.68
C GLU A 231 2.47 5.37 0.75
N VAL A 232 2.96 5.85 -0.39
CA VAL A 232 3.52 7.18 -0.52
C VAL A 232 2.95 7.83 -1.76
N GLU A 233 2.25 8.94 -1.54
CA GLU A 233 1.61 9.75 -2.55
C GLU A 233 2.25 11.13 -2.52
N PHE A 234 2.56 11.70 -3.69
CA PHE A 234 3.05 13.07 -3.78
C PHE A 234 2.66 13.73 -5.09
N GLU A 235 2.46 15.04 -5.00
CA GLU A 235 2.12 15.91 -6.13
C GLU A 235 3.11 17.07 -6.19
N LYS A 236 3.54 17.42 -7.40
CA LYS A 236 4.35 18.60 -7.69
C LYS A 236 3.66 19.38 -8.80
N GLN A 237 3.35 20.64 -8.53
CA GLN A 237 2.84 21.57 -9.53
C GLN A 237 3.91 22.59 -9.92
N SER A 238 4.01 22.86 -11.21
CA SER A 238 4.79 23.94 -11.77
C SER A 238 4.14 25.30 -11.49
N LEU A 239 4.98 26.31 -11.23
CA LEU A 239 4.51 27.64 -10.81
C LEU A 239 3.95 28.51 -11.97
N ASP A 240 3.96 28.02 -13.22
CA ASP A 240 3.68 28.85 -14.41
C ASP A 240 2.24 28.74 -14.95
N HIS A 241 1.38 27.92 -14.35
CA HIS A 241 -0.07 27.92 -14.64
C HIS A 241 -0.85 28.95 -13.79
N GLY A 242 -0.19 30.05 -13.43
CA GLY A 242 -0.80 31.22 -12.82
C GLY A 242 -1.25 32.23 -13.88
N ASP A 243 -2.54 32.16 -14.22
CA ASP A 243 -3.29 33.14 -14.99
C ASP A 243 -2.75 34.58 -14.81
N SER A 244 -2.03 35.07 -15.82
CA SER A 244 -1.75 36.49 -15.96
C SER A 244 -3.02 37.21 -16.41
N GLN A 245 -4.01 37.31 -15.51
CA GLN A 245 -4.90 38.46 -15.51
C GLN A 245 -4.10 39.66 -15.02
N ALA A 246 -3.27 40.18 -15.93
CA ALA A 246 -2.92 41.58 -15.88
C ALA A 246 -4.23 42.36 -16.11
N ASP A 247 -4.85 42.79 -15.00
CA ASP A 247 -5.74 43.94 -15.01
C ASP A 247 -4.98 45.08 -15.70
N ASP A 248 -5.31 45.30 -16.97
CA ASP A 248 -5.00 46.51 -17.73
C ASP A 248 -5.81 47.66 -17.11
N GLY A 249 -5.38 48.08 -15.93
CA GLY A 249 -5.76 49.34 -15.30
C GLY A 249 -5.00 50.47 -15.99
N GLY A 250 -5.31 50.70 -17.26
CA GLY A 250 -4.83 51.82 -18.05
C GLY A 250 -5.23 53.15 -17.39
N ASN A 251 -4.28 53.70 -16.63
CA ASN A 251 -4.27 55.07 -16.15
C ASN A 251 -4.22 56.04 -17.34
N GLN A 252 -5.33 56.67 -17.68
CA GLN A 252 -5.35 57.89 -18.49
C GLN A 252 -5.65 59.07 -17.58
N ASN A 253 -4.56 59.70 -17.11
CA ASN A 253 -4.54 61.13 -16.85
C ASN A 253 -4.13 61.80 -18.16
N ASP A 254 -4.92 62.75 -18.63
CA ASP A 254 -4.57 63.94 -19.42
C ASP A 254 -5.85 64.81 -19.35
N GLU A 255 -5.94 65.82 -18.47
CA GLU A 255 -5.54 67.22 -18.73
C GLU A 255 -6.04 67.73 -20.10
N ASP A 256 -7.10 68.56 -20.12
CA ASP A 256 -6.95 69.99 -20.45
C ASP A 256 -8.29 70.76 -20.57
N GLU A 257 -8.26 71.92 -19.92
CA GLU A 257 -8.84 73.25 -20.20
C GLU A 257 -9.85 73.45 -21.35
N ASP A 258 -11.05 73.97 -21.01
CA ASP A 258 -11.52 75.34 -21.34
C ASP A 258 -12.89 75.67 -20.67
#